data_AF-A0A318PPC4-F1
#
_entry.id   AF-A0A318PPC4-F1
#
_cell.length_a   1.000
_cell.length_b   1.000
_cell.length_c   1.000
_cell.angle_alpha   90.00
_cell.angle_beta   90.00
_cell.angle_gamma   90.00
#
_symmetry.space_group_name_H-M   'P 1'
#
loop_
_entity.id
_entity.type
_entity.pdbx_description
1 polymer ?
#
loop_
_entity_poly.entity_id
_entity_poly.type
_entity_poly.pdbx_seq_one_letter_code
_entity_poly.pdbx_strand_id
1 'polypeptide(L)' 'MVVALPGGYGLASLGGVALGLWLPLSRADSAMAGTLCGLLLWPVAFIAAFGVSSLRRLLLGVAVCMGFFILMASAAGWRP' A
#
# COMPACT_ATOMS: atom_id res chain seq x y z
N MET A 1 -6.90 -13.32 9.31
CA MET A 1 -6.04 -13.59 8.13
C MET A 1 -6.55 -12.97 6.83
N VAL A 2 -7.84 -13.04 6.51
CA VAL A 2 -8.42 -12.47 5.27
C VAL A 2 -8.19 -10.96 5.11
N VAL A 3 -7.88 -10.19 6.16
CA VAL A 3 -7.53 -8.77 6.01
C VAL A 3 -6.06 -8.56 5.66
N ALA A 4 -5.17 -9.41 6.18
CA ALA A 4 -3.73 -9.28 6.01
C ALA A 4 -3.27 -9.67 4.60
N LEU A 5 -3.96 -10.63 3.97
CA LEU A 5 -3.62 -11.13 2.63
C LEU A 5 -4.07 -10.15 1.53
N PRO A 6 -5.37 -10.02 1.19
CA PRO A 6 -5.82 -9.07 0.17
C PRO A 6 -5.63 -7.61 0.59
N GLY A 7 -5.81 -7.25 1.86
CA GLY A 7 -5.61 -5.87 2.33
C GLY A 7 -4.14 -5.47 2.33
N GLY A 8 -3.24 -6.35 2.79
CA GLY A 8 -1.80 -6.11 2.73
C GLY A 8 -1.28 -6.04 1.29
N TYR A 9 -1.75 -6.93 0.41
CA TYR A 9 -1.38 -6.91 -1.00
C TYR A 9 -1.89 -5.64 -1.71
N GLY A 10 -3.13 -5.23 -1.44
CA GLY A 10 -3.69 -4.00 -1.98
C GLY A 10 -2.96 -2.74 -1.50
N LEU A 11 -2.53 -2.71 -0.23
CA LEU A 11 -1.69 -1.62 0.27
C LEU A 11 -0.32 -1.59 -0.40
N ALA A 12 0.32 -2.75 -0.56
CA ALA A 12 1.61 -2.87 -1.22
C ALA A 12 1.56 -2.40 -2.68
N SER A 13 0.52 -2.81 -3.43
CA SER A 13 0.37 -2.41 -4.84
C SER A 13 0.07 -0.91 -4.98
N LEU A 14 -0.86 -0.37 -4.19
CA LEU A 14 -1.22 1.05 -4.23
C LEU A 14 -0.06 1.94 -3.77
N GLY A 15 0.70 1.52 -2.75
CA GLY A 15 1.91 2.22 -2.31
C GLY A 15 2.98 2.27 -3.39
N GLY A 16 3.18 1.17 -4.13
CA GLY A 16 4.10 1.12 -5.26
C GLY A 16 3.67 2.03 -6.42
N VAL A 17 2.37 2.05 -6.76
CA VAL A 17 1.82 2.96 -7.77
C VAL A 17 2.01 4.43 -7.36
N ALA A 18 1.65 4.77 -6.12
CA ALA A 18 1.81 6.14 -5.62
C ALA A 18 3.27 6.60 -5.66
N LEU A 19 4.22 5.78 -5.19
CA LEU A 19 5.64 6.10 -5.25
C LEU A 19 6.17 6.21 -6.67
N GLY A 20 5.80 5.27 -7.55
CA GLY A 20 6.28 5.25 -8.94
C GLY A 20 5.82 6.45 -9.76
N LEU A 21 4.70 7.08 -9.39
CA LEU A 21 4.17 8.28 -10.04
C LEU A 21 4.72 9.58 -9.46
N TRP A 22 5.04 9.60 -8.17
CA TRP A 22 5.53 10.81 -7.49
C TRP A 22 7.04 10.99 -7.57
N LEU A 23 7.80 9.91 -7.77
CA LEU A 23 9.26 9.98 -7.89
C LEU A 23 9.68 10.22 -9.35
N PRO A 24 10.56 11.20 -9.63
CA PRO A 24 11.07 11.48 -10.99
C PRO A 24 12.18 10.48 -11.37
N LEU A 25 11.84 9.19 -11.35
CA LEU A 25 12.76 8.08 -11.58
C LEU A 25 12.61 7.50 -12.98
N SER A 26 13.65 6.77 -13.41
CA SER A 26 13.53 5.94 -14.61
C SER A 26 12.48 4.83 -14.38
N ARG A 27 11.92 4.27 -15.46
CA ARG A 27 10.91 3.19 -15.33
C ARG A 27 11.42 1.98 -14.53
N ALA A 28 12.68 1.62 -14.71
CA ALA A 28 13.29 0.51 -14.00
C ALA A 28 13.44 0.81 -12.50
N ASP A 29 13.87 2.03 -12.17
CA ASP A 29 14.05 2.46 -10.78
C ASP A 29 12.69 2.62 -10.07
N SER A 30 11.66 3.12 -10.75
CA SER A 30 10.29 3.18 -10.22
C SER A 30 9.72 1.79 -9.94
N ALA A 31 9.99 0.80 -10.82
CA ALA A 31 9.56 -0.57 -10.59
C ALA A 31 10.27 -1.22 -9.39
N MET A 32 11.58 -0.95 -9.22
CA MET A 32 12.32 -1.39 -8.04
C MET A 32 11.81 -0.70 -6.76
N ALA A 33 11.61 0.61 -6.79
CA ALA A 33 11.09 1.37 -5.66
C ALA A 33 9.69 0.87 -5.23
N GLY A 34 8.81 0.60 -6.20
CA GLY A 34 7.50 0.01 -5.94
C GLY A 34 7.60 -1.40 -5.34
N THR A 35 8.50 -2.23 -5.85
CA THR A 35 8.74 -3.58 -5.31
C THR A 35 9.26 -3.53 -3.88
N LEU A 36 10.26 -2.69 -3.59
CA LEU A 36 10.81 -2.50 -2.25
C LEU A 36 9.77 -1.94 -1.29
N CYS A 37 8.95 -0.98 -1.73
CA CYS A 37 7.84 -0.48 -0.94
C CYS A 37 6.82 -1.57 -0.63
N GLY A 38 6.43 -2.38 -1.61
CA GLY A 38 5.51 -3.49 -1.41
C GLY A 38 6.06 -4.54 -0.44
N LEU A 39 7.35 -4.86 -0.55
CA LEU A 39 8.06 -5.75 0.36
C LEU A 39 8.14 -5.23 1.80
N LEU A 40 8.08 -3.92 2.01
CA LEU A 40 8.04 -3.31 3.35
C LEU A 40 6.60 -3.22 3.89
N LEU A 41 5.65 -2.75 3.06
CA LEU A 41 4.26 -2.54 3.46
C LEU A 41 3.56 -3.85 3.81
N TRP A 42 3.81 -4.92 3.06
CA TRP A 42 3.10 -6.18 3.27
C TRP A 42 3.44 -6.84 4.62
N PRO A 43 4.71 -7.03 5.03
CA PRO A 43 5.05 -7.51 6.37
C PRO A 43 4.52 -6.62 7.49
N VAL A 44 4.57 -5.30 7.33
CA VAL A 44 4.05 -4.36 8.33
C VAL A 44 2.53 -4.55 8.51
N ALA A 45 1.78 -4.63 7.41
CA ALA A 45 0.34 -4.91 7.45
C ALA A 45 0.04 -6.29 8.05
N PHE A 46 0.89 -7.28 7.76
CA PHE A 46 0.76 -8.63 8.30
C PHE A 46 1.00 -8.66 9.82
N ILE A 47 2.07 -8.05 10.32
CA ILE A 47 2.38 -7.94 11.75
C ILE A 47 1.27 -7.17 12.49
N ALA A 48 0.80 -6.06 11.92
CA ALA A 48 -0.30 -5.28 12.50
C ALA A 48 -1.58 -6.11 12.65
N ALA A 49 -1.83 -7.05 11.75
CA ALA A 49 -3.00 -7.94 11.84
C ALA A 49 -2.96 -8.89 13.05
N PHE A 50 -1.78 -9.18 13.60
CA PHE A 50 -1.63 -9.94 14.85
C PHE A 50 -1.55 -9.04 16.08
N GLY A 51 -1.06 -7.81 15.94
CA GLY A 51 -0.94 -6.86 17.05
C GLY A 51 -2.25 -6.15 17.44
N VAL A 52 -3.23 -6.09 16.54
CA VAL A 52 -4.49 -5.37 16.78
C VAL A 52 -5.59 -6.34 17.24
N SER A 53 -6.07 -6.15 18.47
CA SER A 53 -7.11 -6.98 19.10
C SER A 53 -8.52 -6.82 18.51
N SER A 54 -8.75 -5.82 17.66
CA SER A 54 -10.06 -5.54 17.06
C SER A 54 -10.01 -5.55 15.53
N LEU A 55 -10.75 -6.48 14.92
CA LEU A 55 -10.88 -6.58 13.47
C LEU A 55 -11.38 -5.27 12.83
N ARG A 56 -12.31 -4.56 13.48
CA ARG A 56 -12.84 -3.28 12.96
C ARG A 56 -11.76 -2.21 12.90
N ARG A 57 -10.91 -2.12 13.93
CA ARG A 57 -9.79 -1.16 13.94
C ARG A 57 -8.77 -1.48 12.86
N LEU A 58 -8.48 -2.77 12.65
CA LEU A 58 -7.59 -3.22 11.58
C LEU A 58 -8.15 -2.86 10.19
N LEU A 59 -9.43 -3.15 9.95
CA LEU A 59 -10.11 -2.82 8.69
C LEU A 59 -10.13 -1.31 8.41
N LEU A 60 -10.45 -0.50 9.42
CA LEU A 60 -10.42 0.96 9.29
C LEU A 60 -9.01 1.47 8.98
N GLY A 61 -7.98 0.97 9.66
CA GLY A 61 -6.59 1.35 9.40
C GLY A 61 -6.18 1.03 7.96
N VAL A 62 -6.48 -0.20 7.49
CA VAL A 62 -6.20 -0.62 6.11
C VAL A 62 -6.96 0.26 5.12
N ALA A 63 -8.26 0.51 5.34
CA ALA A 63 -9.07 1.33 4.45
C ALA A 63 -8.56 2.77 4.35
N VAL A 64 -8.15 3.37 5.48
CA VAL A 64 -7.57 4.72 5.53
C VAL A 64 -6.26 4.77 4.74
N CYS A 65 -5.37 3.80 4.94
CA CYS A 65 -4.11 3.75 4.21
C CYS A 65 -4.31 3.52 2.70
N MET A 66 -5.27 2.66 2.31
CA MET A 66 -5.61 2.47 0.89
C MET A 66 -6.17 3.76 0.29
N GLY A 67 -7.09 4.43 1.00
CA GLY A 67 -7.64 5.71 0.58
C GLY A 67 -6.56 6.77 0.39
N PHE A 68 -5.58 6.85 1.31
CA PHE A 68 -4.45 7.75 1.20
C PHE A 68 -3.61 7.48 -0.06
N PHE A 69 -3.24 6.23 -0.35
CA PHE A 69 -2.48 5.91 -1.55
C PHE A 69 -3.27 6.14 -2.84
N ILE A 70 -4.58 5.85 -2.85
CA ILE A 70 -5.46 6.16 -3.99
C ILE A 70 -5.51 7.68 -4.24
N LEU A 71 -5.64 8.48 -3.18
CA LEU A 71 -5.63 9.94 -3.28
C LEU A 71 -4.29 10.46 -3.82
N MET A 72 -3.17 9.95 -3.31
CA MET A 72 -1.85 10.30 -3.85
C MET A 72 -1.70 9.92 -5.32
N ALA A 73 -2.08 8.70 -5.69
CA ALA A 73 -1.95 8.22 -7.06
C ALA A 73 -2.85 9.02 -8.02
N SER A 74 -4.10 9.27 -7.64
CA SER A 74 -5.03 10.10 -8.43
C SER A 74 -4.57 11.55 -8.57
N ALA A 75 -4.00 12.14 -7.52
CA ALA A 75 -3.37 13.47 -7.58
C ALA A 75 -2.18 13.52 -8.56
N ALA A 76 -1.48 12.39 -8.75
CA ALA A 76 -0.43 12.25 -9.76
C ALA A 76 -0.95 11.83 -11.15
N GLY A 77 -2.27 11.81 -11.36
CA GLY A 77 -2.89 11.51 -12.66
C GLY A 77 -3.17 10.04 -12.92
N TRP A 78 -3.05 9.17 -11.91
CA TRP A 78 -3.42 7.76 -12.05
C TRP A 78 -4.92 7.60 -12.32
N ARG A 79 -5.25 6.70 -13.25
CA ARG A 79 -6.61 6.27 -13.56
C ARG A 79 -6.66 4.74 -13.43
N PRO A 80 -7.61 4.19 -12.64
CA PRO A 80 -7.74 2.76 -12.43
C PRO A 80 -8.22 2.03 -13.69
#